data_AF-A0A1G9UZ27-F1
#
_entry.id   AF-A0A1G9UZ27-F1
#
_cell.length_a   1.000
_cell.length_b   1.000
_cell.length_c   1.000
_cell.angle_alpha   90.00
_cell.angle_beta   90.00
_cell.angle_gamma   90.00
#
_symmetry.space_group_name_H-M   'P 1'
#
loop_
_entity.id
_entity.type
_entity.pdbx_description
1 polymer ?
#
loop_
_entity_poly.entity_id
_entity_poly.type
_entity_poly.pdbx_seq_one_letter_code
_entity_poly.pdbx_strand_id
1 'polypeptide(L)'
;MKTRAVYIAGAHKAVLAENDLPPLGPREVLMKVAASSMCYSTYKAYSLGAEHKRVPDDVAEHPVMTGHEFSGEIAEVGSGLTDRYQVGQRIVIQPAMGLPSGYSPGYSYPTYGGDATYTIVPEIAIDKDAILPYDGTYMANGCLAEPLMCIIGAFHASYHTTQYVYEHEMGIKRGGALALLGAAGPMGLAAVEYALNGPYQPTLIIVTDIDQTRLDRARRLLPPERLEGTGRQLVYLNTAGCDDPVDLLRGHTPHGTGFDDIMVFAASRPLLEMADRLKGRDCCLNFFAGPTDKDFSATFNFYDVHYESAHVVGTSGGARSDMLEALQLTSQGKLNPSLMITHVGGLDAVPHTLEHYQEIPGGKKLFYPWATMPLVALADLRTKAAQDRRYATLADIVDANDGIWCEEAEVFLLENFS
;
A
#
# COMPACT_ATOMS: atom_id res chain seq x y z
N MET A 1 12.20 -27.20 -10.03
CA MET A 1 12.26 -25.97 -10.86
C MET A 1 13.09 -24.96 -10.11
N LYS A 2 13.94 -24.17 -10.76
CA LYS A 2 14.73 -23.14 -10.07
C LYS A 2 13.95 -21.84 -9.91
N THR A 3 14.19 -21.13 -8.81
CA THR A 3 13.71 -19.78 -8.56
C THR A 3 14.87 -18.90 -8.08
N ARG A 4 14.93 -17.65 -8.56
CA ARG A 4 15.73 -16.59 -7.95
C ARG A 4 14.80 -15.87 -6.98
N ALA A 5 15.19 -15.72 -5.73
CA ALA A 5 14.38 -15.05 -4.72
C ALA A 5 15.23 -14.34 -3.69
N VAL A 6 14.64 -13.33 -3.06
CA VAL A 6 15.24 -12.65 -1.91
C VAL A 6 14.65 -13.22 -0.64
N TYR A 7 15.53 -13.54 0.31
CA TYR A 7 15.19 -14.16 1.57
C TYR A 7 15.59 -13.26 2.73
N ILE A 8 14.73 -13.14 3.73
CA ILE A 8 15.13 -12.66 5.06
C ILE A 8 15.72 -13.86 5.79
N ALA A 9 16.99 -13.75 6.19
CA ALA A 9 17.77 -14.81 6.82
C ALA A 9 18.24 -14.43 8.24
N GLY A 10 17.48 -13.56 8.90
CA GLY A 10 17.80 -12.94 10.18
C GLY A 10 17.59 -11.42 10.16
N ALA A 11 17.71 -10.80 11.33
CA ALA A 11 17.66 -9.35 11.48
C ALA A 11 18.77 -8.68 10.64
N HIS A 12 18.40 -7.66 9.88
CA HIS A 12 19.26 -6.92 8.96
C HIS A 12 19.97 -7.78 7.90
N LYS A 13 19.43 -8.96 7.57
CA LYS A 13 20.06 -9.89 6.63
C LYS A 13 19.08 -10.31 5.54
N ALA A 14 19.20 -9.67 4.38
CA ALA A 14 18.48 -10.03 3.15
C ALA A 14 19.47 -10.62 2.13
N VAL A 15 19.13 -11.77 1.53
CA VAL A 15 20.02 -12.48 0.60
C VAL A 15 19.26 -12.82 -0.67
N LEU A 16 19.78 -12.40 -1.83
CA LEU A 16 19.36 -12.91 -3.13
C LEU A 16 20.03 -14.27 -3.37
N ALA A 17 19.24 -15.31 -3.62
CA ALA A 17 19.73 -16.65 -3.94
C ALA A 17 18.93 -17.30 -5.07
N GLU A 18 19.57 -18.23 -5.78
CA GLU A 18 18.91 -19.14 -6.72
C GLU A 18 18.85 -20.53 -6.10
N ASN A 19 17.63 -21.05 -5.91
CA ASN A 19 17.38 -22.33 -5.25
C ASN A 19 16.42 -23.20 -6.06
N ASP A 20 16.49 -24.52 -5.87
CA ASP A 20 15.46 -25.43 -6.36
C ASP A 20 14.22 -25.36 -5.47
N LEU A 21 13.07 -25.09 -6.08
CA LEU A 21 11.77 -25.26 -5.44
C LEU A 21 11.48 -26.76 -5.27
N PRO A 22 10.82 -27.16 -4.15
CA PRO A 22 10.37 -28.52 -3.97
C PRO A 22 9.35 -28.91 -5.06
N PRO A 23 9.12 -30.21 -5.30
CA PRO A 23 8.05 -30.66 -6.19
C PRO A 23 6.70 -30.10 -5.74
N LEU A 24 5.88 -29.65 -6.71
CA LEU A 24 4.57 -29.07 -6.44
C LEU A 24 3.62 -30.14 -5.86
N GLY A 25 2.99 -29.84 -4.73
CA GLY A 25 1.97 -30.68 -4.10
C GLY A 25 0.63 -30.66 -4.86
N PRO A 26 -0.26 -31.63 -4.60
CA PRO A 26 -1.55 -31.73 -5.29
C PRO A 26 -2.52 -30.57 -4.96
N ARG A 27 -2.31 -29.86 -3.85
CA ARG A 27 -3.13 -28.73 -3.39
C ARG A 27 -2.34 -27.42 -3.31
N GLU A 28 -1.35 -27.28 -4.18
CA GLU A 28 -0.52 -26.09 -4.29
C GLU A 28 -0.60 -25.51 -5.71
N VAL A 29 -0.21 -24.24 -5.84
CA VAL A 29 -0.12 -23.57 -7.14
C VAL A 29 1.29 -23.01 -7.29
N LEU A 30 1.95 -23.33 -8.41
CA LEU A 30 3.19 -22.65 -8.79
C LEU A 30 2.83 -21.37 -9.55
N MET A 31 3.33 -20.25 -9.07
CA MET A 31 3.10 -18.93 -9.65
C MET A 31 4.41 -18.35 -10.18
N LYS A 32 4.38 -17.90 -11.43
CA LYS A 32 5.39 -17.02 -12.02
C LYS A 32 5.08 -15.60 -11.57
N VAL A 33 5.90 -15.03 -10.68
CA VAL A 33 5.66 -13.67 -10.19
C VAL A 33 6.03 -12.67 -11.28
N ALA A 34 5.13 -11.75 -11.59
CA ALA A 34 5.35 -10.73 -12.62
C ALA A 34 5.86 -9.41 -12.01
N ALA A 35 5.27 -9.00 -10.90
CA ALA A 35 5.63 -7.78 -10.19
C ALA A 35 5.44 -7.94 -8.68
N SER A 36 6.32 -7.30 -7.91
CA SER A 36 6.27 -7.21 -6.44
C SER A 36 6.52 -5.77 -6.03
N SER A 37 5.89 -5.30 -4.98
CA SER A 37 6.18 -3.97 -4.43
C SER A 37 6.47 -4.05 -2.93
N MET A 38 7.26 -3.09 -2.46
CA MET A 38 7.78 -3.12 -1.11
C MET A 38 7.01 -2.17 -0.19
N CYS A 39 6.44 -2.76 0.86
CA CYS A 39 5.84 -2.03 1.97
C CYS A 39 6.84 -1.77 3.09
N TYR A 40 6.55 -0.78 3.93
CA TYR A 40 7.31 -0.51 5.15
C TYR A 40 7.29 -1.71 6.13
N SER A 41 6.22 -2.51 6.11
CA SER A 41 6.14 -3.75 6.90
C SER A 41 7.20 -4.78 6.51
N THR A 42 7.63 -4.83 5.24
CA THR A 42 8.74 -5.68 4.81
C THR A 42 10.05 -5.22 5.45
N TYR A 43 10.30 -3.90 5.49
CA TYR A 43 11.45 -3.34 6.20
C TYR A 43 11.41 -3.66 7.70
N LYS A 44 10.24 -3.64 8.34
CA LYS A 44 10.10 -4.06 9.75
C LYS A 44 10.47 -5.53 9.95
N ALA A 45 10.04 -6.41 9.04
CA ALA A 45 10.40 -7.83 9.08
C ALA A 45 11.91 -8.05 8.86
N TYR A 46 12.51 -7.34 7.90
CA TYR A 46 13.96 -7.34 7.67
C TYR A 46 14.72 -6.86 8.91
N SER A 47 14.29 -5.77 9.53
CA SER A 47 15.00 -5.16 10.66
C SER A 47 14.91 -6.00 11.93
N LEU A 48 13.74 -6.57 12.22
CA LEU A 48 13.51 -7.31 13.46
C LEU A 48 13.87 -8.80 13.37
N GLY A 49 13.88 -9.39 12.16
CA GLY A 49 14.08 -10.83 11.99
C GLY A 49 13.10 -11.63 12.85
N ALA A 50 13.61 -12.59 13.64
CA ALA A 50 12.83 -13.42 14.56
C ALA A 50 12.00 -12.63 15.60
N GLU A 51 12.36 -11.37 15.92
CA GLU A 51 11.57 -10.55 16.83
C GLU A 51 10.28 -10.00 16.18
N HIS A 52 10.14 -10.14 14.86
CA HIS A 52 8.93 -9.76 14.14
C HIS A 52 7.84 -10.84 14.30
N LYS A 53 6.64 -10.45 14.74
CA LYS A 53 5.51 -11.36 15.01
C LYS A 53 5.10 -12.34 13.90
N ARG A 54 5.52 -12.11 12.64
CA ARG A 54 5.19 -12.96 11.48
C ARG A 54 6.40 -13.75 10.95
N VAL A 55 7.60 -13.44 11.42
CA VAL A 55 8.83 -14.11 10.98
C VAL A 55 9.11 -15.25 11.95
N PRO A 56 9.37 -16.48 11.49
CA PRO A 56 9.66 -17.61 12.36
C PRO A 56 10.92 -17.39 13.21
N ASP A 57 10.95 -17.97 14.41
CA ASP A 57 12.08 -17.83 15.34
C ASP A 57 13.38 -18.42 14.78
N ASP A 58 13.27 -19.40 13.87
CA ASP A 58 14.37 -20.12 13.22
C ASP A 58 14.73 -19.57 11.82
N VAL A 59 14.41 -18.30 11.54
CA VAL A 59 14.67 -17.66 10.23
C VAL A 59 16.15 -17.63 9.83
N ALA A 60 17.08 -17.78 10.79
CA ALA A 60 18.52 -17.85 10.50
C ALA A 60 18.91 -19.19 9.85
N GLU A 61 18.26 -20.28 10.25
CA GLU A 61 18.43 -21.63 9.73
C GLU A 61 17.51 -21.93 8.55
N HIS A 62 16.28 -21.38 8.58
CA HIS A 62 15.26 -21.54 7.55
C HIS A 62 14.80 -20.17 7.03
N PRO A 63 15.60 -19.51 6.17
CA PRO A 63 15.26 -18.21 5.60
C PRO A 63 13.91 -18.22 4.88
N VAL A 64 13.19 -17.11 4.99
CA VAL A 64 11.84 -16.92 4.42
C VAL A 64 11.91 -16.00 3.21
N MET A 65 11.15 -16.30 2.15
CA MET A 65 11.02 -15.39 1.01
C MET A 65 10.36 -14.08 1.45
N THR A 66 10.84 -12.94 0.92
CA THR A 66 10.21 -11.62 1.12
C THR A 66 9.20 -11.27 0.00
N GLY A 67 8.41 -10.22 0.21
CA GLY A 67 7.44 -9.67 -0.73
C GLY A 67 6.02 -10.19 -0.46
N HIS A 68 5.09 -9.28 -0.13
CA HIS A 68 3.68 -9.61 0.17
C HIS A 68 2.68 -8.81 -0.68
N GLU A 69 3.14 -7.83 -1.44
CA GLU A 69 2.35 -7.07 -2.41
C GLU A 69 2.78 -7.56 -3.80
N PHE A 70 2.13 -8.57 -4.37
CA PHE A 70 2.60 -9.16 -5.63
C PHE A 70 1.49 -9.79 -6.48
N SER A 71 1.75 -9.81 -7.79
CA SER A 71 0.89 -10.40 -8.82
C SER A 71 1.71 -11.22 -9.80
N GLY A 72 1.05 -12.08 -10.56
CA GLY A 72 1.71 -13.02 -11.45
C GLY A 72 0.75 -13.91 -12.19
N GLU A 73 1.29 -14.96 -12.79
CA GLU A 73 0.57 -15.92 -13.60
C GLU A 73 0.77 -17.32 -13.04
N ILE A 74 -0.28 -18.14 -13.05
CA ILE A 74 -0.19 -19.55 -12.69
C ILE A 74 0.64 -20.29 -13.73
N ALA A 75 1.78 -20.84 -13.30
CA ALA A 75 2.68 -21.62 -14.14
C ALA A 75 2.38 -23.12 -14.09
N GLU A 76 1.94 -23.63 -12.94
CA GLU A 76 1.55 -25.03 -12.75
C GLU A 76 0.48 -25.13 -11.65
N VAL A 77 -0.47 -26.06 -11.80
CA VAL A 77 -1.57 -26.28 -10.86
C VAL A 77 -1.46 -27.70 -10.30
N GLY A 78 -1.48 -27.82 -8.98
CA GLY A 78 -1.56 -29.12 -8.31
C GLY A 78 -2.76 -29.94 -8.80
N SER A 79 -2.59 -31.24 -8.92
CA SER A 79 -3.60 -32.13 -9.55
C SER A 79 -4.99 -32.07 -8.91
N GLY A 80 -5.08 -31.72 -7.62
CA GLY A 80 -6.32 -31.56 -6.87
C GLY A 80 -6.99 -30.18 -6.99
N LEU A 81 -6.48 -29.28 -7.83
CA LEU A 81 -6.99 -27.91 -8.00
C LEU A 81 -7.34 -27.54 -9.44
N THR A 82 -7.30 -28.50 -10.36
CA THR A 82 -7.48 -28.28 -11.81
C THR A 82 -8.90 -27.88 -12.22
N ASP A 83 -9.89 -28.08 -11.33
CA ASP A 83 -11.26 -27.60 -11.47
C ASP A 83 -11.42 -26.13 -11.04
N ARG A 84 -10.50 -25.60 -10.24
CA ARG A 84 -10.53 -24.24 -9.68
C ARG A 84 -9.61 -23.27 -10.41
N TYR A 85 -8.45 -23.73 -10.87
CA TYR A 85 -7.41 -22.89 -11.44
C TYR A 85 -6.86 -23.47 -12.74
N GLN A 86 -6.34 -22.58 -13.59
CA GLN A 86 -5.77 -22.94 -14.88
C GLN A 86 -4.39 -22.30 -15.07
N VAL A 87 -3.49 -23.02 -15.73
CA VAL A 87 -2.22 -22.46 -16.19
C VAL A 87 -2.49 -21.29 -17.13
N GLY A 88 -1.74 -20.20 -16.98
CA GLY A 88 -1.97 -18.96 -17.73
C GLY A 88 -2.89 -17.96 -17.04
N GLN A 89 -3.58 -18.37 -15.98
CA GLN A 89 -4.44 -17.47 -15.22
C GLN A 89 -3.61 -16.45 -14.46
N ARG A 90 -3.90 -15.16 -14.66
CA ARG A 90 -3.31 -14.08 -13.87
C ARG A 90 -4.01 -13.96 -12.53
N ILE A 91 -3.21 -13.78 -11.50
CA ILE A 91 -3.66 -13.77 -10.12
C ILE A 91 -2.95 -12.69 -9.30
N VAL A 92 -3.64 -12.24 -8.26
CA VAL A 92 -3.07 -11.45 -7.17
C VAL A 92 -3.26 -12.21 -5.86
N ILE A 93 -2.32 -12.03 -4.95
CA ILE A 93 -2.33 -12.68 -3.64
C ILE A 93 -2.89 -11.74 -2.58
N GLN A 94 -3.90 -12.21 -1.82
CA GLN A 94 -4.39 -11.61 -0.58
C GLN A 94 -3.46 -12.05 0.56
N PRO A 95 -2.53 -11.20 1.05
CA PRO A 95 -1.56 -11.65 2.04
C PRO A 95 -2.16 -11.81 3.45
N ALA A 96 -3.23 -11.08 3.77
CA ALA A 96 -3.92 -11.15 5.05
C ALA A 96 -4.89 -12.34 5.06
N MET A 97 -4.38 -13.51 5.44
CA MET A 97 -5.13 -14.78 5.49
C MET A 97 -5.89 -15.02 6.81
N GLY A 98 -5.76 -14.14 7.81
CA GLY A 98 -6.44 -14.27 9.10
C GLY A 98 -6.02 -15.50 9.92
N LEU A 99 -4.77 -15.96 9.77
CA LEU A 99 -4.26 -17.11 10.52
C LEU A 99 -3.98 -16.73 11.98
N PRO A 100 -4.28 -17.60 12.97
CA PRO A 100 -3.93 -17.36 14.37
C PRO A 100 -2.43 -17.10 14.61
N SER A 101 -1.56 -17.73 13.80
CA SER A 101 -0.11 -17.49 13.84
C SER A 101 0.32 -16.13 13.28
N GLY A 102 -0.58 -15.44 12.56
CA GLY A 102 -0.26 -14.24 11.80
C GLY A 102 0.58 -14.50 10.55
N TYR A 103 0.82 -15.76 10.18
CA TYR A 103 1.66 -16.12 9.03
C TYR A 103 1.08 -15.58 7.72
N SER A 104 1.98 -15.16 6.84
CA SER A 104 1.63 -14.43 5.62
C SER A 104 2.75 -14.59 4.58
N PRO A 105 2.45 -14.57 3.26
CA PRO A 105 3.49 -14.55 2.24
C PRO A 105 4.45 -13.39 2.45
N GLY A 106 5.72 -13.58 2.11
CA GLY A 106 6.73 -12.52 2.26
C GLY A 106 7.27 -12.33 3.68
N TYR A 107 6.83 -13.16 4.64
CA TYR A 107 7.25 -13.09 6.05
C TYR A 107 7.56 -14.44 6.66
N SER A 108 6.82 -15.49 6.27
CA SER A 108 6.71 -16.69 7.11
C SER A 108 7.15 -17.98 6.43
N TYR A 109 7.32 -17.96 5.11
CA TYR A 109 7.44 -19.18 4.31
C TYR A 109 8.72 -19.16 3.47
N PRO A 110 9.41 -20.31 3.35
CA PRO A 110 10.63 -20.41 2.55
C PRO A 110 10.35 -20.42 1.04
N THR A 111 9.12 -20.65 0.62
CA THR A 111 8.74 -20.77 -0.81
C THR A 111 7.55 -19.91 -1.21
N TYR A 112 7.07 -19.03 -0.32
CA TYR A 112 5.87 -18.22 -0.57
C TYR A 112 6.12 -16.74 -0.25
N GLY A 113 6.55 -16.00 -1.27
CA GLY A 113 6.74 -14.55 -1.29
C GLY A 113 6.76 -14.01 -2.72
N GLY A 114 6.72 -12.69 -2.86
CA GLY A 114 6.65 -11.96 -4.13
C GLY A 114 8.00 -11.52 -4.69
N ASP A 115 9.03 -11.38 -3.85
CA ASP A 115 10.39 -11.03 -4.30
C ASP A 115 11.10 -12.30 -4.80
N ALA A 116 10.52 -12.94 -5.81
CA ALA A 116 10.95 -14.21 -6.39
C ALA A 116 10.54 -14.32 -7.86
N THR A 117 11.26 -15.08 -8.69
CA THR A 117 10.83 -15.37 -10.07
C THR A 117 9.68 -16.38 -10.10
N TYR A 118 9.76 -17.41 -9.25
CA TYR A 118 8.70 -18.38 -8.99
C TYR A 118 8.45 -18.56 -7.50
N THR A 119 7.19 -18.77 -7.14
CA THR A 119 6.72 -18.93 -5.77
C THR A 119 5.67 -20.03 -5.71
N ILE A 120 5.63 -20.81 -4.63
CA ILE A 120 4.61 -21.84 -4.40
C ILE A 120 3.57 -21.26 -3.45
N VAL A 121 2.34 -21.15 -3.92
CA VAL A 121 1.19 -20.79 -3.10
C VAL A 121 0.72 -22.06 -2.36
N PRO A 122 0.84 -22.12 -1.03
CA PRO A 122 0.59 -23.33 -0.27
C PRO A 122 -0.91 -23.60 -0.10
N GLU A 123 -1.26 -24.85 0.23
CA GLU A 123 -2.65 -25.29 0.48
C GLU A 123 -3.40 -24.36 1.44
N ILE A 124 -2.73 -23.88 2.50
CA ILE A 124 -3.37 -22.97 3.48
C ILE A 124 -3.84 -21.66 2.85
N ALA A 125 -3.15 -21.15 1.83
CA ALA A 125 -3.58 -19.95 1.12
C ALA A 125 -4.77 -20.25 0.19
N ILE A 126 -4.82 -21.45 -0.39
CA ILE A 126 -5.97 -21.93 -1.18
C ILE A 126 -7.21 -22.05 -0.30
N ASP A 127 -7.07 -22.64 0.89
CA ASP A 127 -8.17 -22.84 1.85
C ASP A 127 -8.68 -21.52 2.44
N LYS A 128 -7.89 -20.46 2.38
CA LYS A 128 -8.26 -19.11 2.80
C LYS A 128 -8.74 -18.23 1.64
N ASP A 129 -8.92 -18.81 0.45
CA ASP A 129 -9.31 -18.12 -0.78
C ASP A 129 -8.43 -16.89 -1.06
N ALA A 130 -7.13 -17.03 -0.80
CA ALA A 130 -6.14 -15.96 -0.88
C ALA A 130 -5.60 -15.73 -2.30
N ILE A 131 -6.01 -16.54 -3.27
CA ILE A 131 -5.76 -16.33 -4.70
C ILE A 131 -6.97 -15.62 -5.30
N LEU A 132 -6.77 -14.40 -5.80
CA LEU A 132 -7.79 -13.63 -6.49
C LEU A 132 -7.49 -13.57 -8.00
N PRO A 133 -8.49 -13.80 -8.88
CA PRO A 133 -8.29 -13.65 -10.32
C PRO A 133 -8.00 -12.18 -10.66
N TYR A 134 -7.16 -11.98 -11.68
CA TYR A 134 -6.84 -10.67 -12.21
C TYR A 134 -7.00 -10.65 -13.72
N ASP A 135 -7.97 -9.87 -14.22
CA ASP A 135 -8.25 -9.82 -15.66
C ASP A 135 -7.37 -8.81 -16.41
N GLY A 136 -6.66 -7.94 -15.68
CA GLY A 136 -5.77 -6.94 -16.27
C GLY A 136 -4.50 -7.53 -16.88
N THR A 137 -3.88 -6.77 -17.78
CA THR A 137 -2.59 -7.08 -18.41
C THR A 137 -1.43 -6.37 -17.72
N TYR A 138 -1.68 -5.17 -17.18
CA TYR A 138 -0.70 -4.40 -16.42
C TYR A 138 -0.50 -4.98 -15.01
N MET A 139 0.58 -5.72 -14.79
CA MET A 139 0.79 -6.52 -13.59
C MET A 139 1.12 -5.68 -12.35
N ALA A 140 1.77 -4.51 -12.51
CA ALA A 140 1.99 -3.59 -11.41
C ALA A 140 0.69 -3.15 -10.71
N ASN A 141 -0.39 -2.92 -11.47
CA ASN A 141 -1.69 -2.59 -10.88
C ASN A 141 -2.25 -3.76 -10.04
N GLY A 142 -2.07 -5.00 -10.49
CA GLY A 142 -2.44 -6.18 -9.70
C GLY A 142 -1.66 -6.23 -8.39
N CYS A 143 -0.34 -6.09 -8.46
CA CYS A 143 0.56 -6.03 -7.30
C CYS A 143 0.14 -4.94 -6.29
N LEU A 144 -0.26 -3.77 -6.76
CA LEU A 144 -0.68 -2.64 -5.94
C LEU A 144 -2.12 -2.73 -5.40
N ALA A 145 -2.86 -3.81 -5.70
CA ALA A 145 -4.15 -4.06 -5.07
C ALA A 145 -4.04 -4.26 -3.56
N GLU A 146 -2.90 -4.80 -3.07
CA GLU A 146 -2.62 -4.97 -1.64
C GLU A 146 -2.57 -3.62 -0.88
N PRO A 147 -1.72 -2.64 -1.28
CA PRO A 147 -1.70 -1.36 -0.58
C PRO A 147 -3.03 -0.62 -0.72
N LEU A 148 -3.73 -0.77 -1.85
CA LEU A 148 -5.03 -0.15 -2.04
C LEU A 148 -6.11 -0.78 -1.15
N MET A 149 -6.12 -2.11 -0.94
CA MET A 149 -7.05 -2.74 0.00
C MET A 149 -6.86 -2.24 1.44
N CYS A 150 -5.63 -1.89 1.83
CA CYS A 150 -5.37 -1.36 3.16
C CYS A 150 -6.03 0.01 3.34
N ILE A 151 -6.03 0.85 2.29
CA ILE A 151 -6.75 2.12 2.28
C ILE A 151 -8.25 1.89 2.34
N ILE A 152 -8.80 1.03 1.48
CA ILE A 152 -10.25 0.73 1.46
C ILE A 152 -10.69 0.20 2.82
N GLY A 153 -9.94 -0.74 3.40
CA GLY A 153 -10.18 -1.26 4.74
C GLY A 153 -10.14 -0.18 5.83
N ALA A 154 -9.26 0.82 5.71
CA ALA A 154 -9.24 1.98 6.61
C ALA A 154 -10.54 2.81 6.54
N PHE A 155 -11.05 3.03 5.33
CA PHE A 155 -12.34 3.71 5.14
C PHE A 155 -13.50 2.87 5.67
N HIS A 156 -13.50 1.56 5.42
CA HIS A 156 -14.54 0.63 5.90
C HIS A 156 -14.55 0.45 7.41
N ALA A 157 -13.39 0.57 8.07
CA ALA A 157 -13.26 0.43 9.52
C ALA A 157 -13.63 1.69 10.30
N SER A 158 -13.66 2.87 9.67
CA SER A 158 -14.28 4.06 10.27
C SER A 158 -15.75 3.77 10.56
N TYR A 159 -16.32 4.46 11.54
CA TYR A 159 -17.74 4.36 11.81
C TYR A 159 -18.29 5.61 12.49
N HIS A 160 -19.61 5.74 12.47
CA HIS A 160 -20.34 6.83 13.11
C HIS A 160 -21.48 6.30 13.96
N THR A 161 -21.90 7.11 14.94
CA THR A 161 -22.92 6.75 15.91
C THR A 161 -24.14 7.65 15.78
N THR A 162 -25.29 7.12 16.19
CA THR A 162 -26.49 7.93 16.42
C THR A 162 -26.82 7.85 17.90
N GLN A 163 -27.13 8.98 18.53
CA GLN A 163 -27.42 9.03 19.96
C GLN A 163 -28.54 8.04 20.33
N TYR A 164 -28.28 7.19 21.32
CA TYR A 164 -29.19 6.12 21.78
C TYR A 164 -29.40 4.95 20.79
N VAL A 165 -28.62 4.88 19.71
CA VAL A 165 -28.54 3.74 18.78
C VAL A 165 -27.16 3.10 18.92
N TYR A 166 -27.12 1.79 19.15
CA TYR A 166 -25.88 1.04 19.39
C TYR A 166 -25.40 0.24 18.17
N GLU A 167 -26.08 0.40 17.03
CA GLU A 167 -25.59 -0.05 15.74
C GLU A 167 -24.77 1.07 15.10
N HIS A 168 -23.57 0.75 14.62
CA HIS A 168 -22.68 1.72 14.02
C HIS A 168 -22.93 1.86 12.51
N GLU A 169 -22.93 3.10 12.02
CA GLU A 169 -22.87 3.39 10.59
C GLU A 169 -21.43 3.20 10.13
N MET A 170 -21.12 2.04 9.54
CA MET A 170 -19.76 1.74 9.07
C MET A 170 -19.38 2.57 7.84
N GLY A 171 -18.10 2.94 7.78
CA GLY A 171 -17.55 3.84 6.78
C GLY A 171 -17.27 5.25 7.32
N ILE A 172 -16.51 6.02 6.54
CA ILE A 172 -16.42 7.47 6.75
C ILE A 172 -17.77 8.15 6.52
N LYS A 173 -17.99 9.33 7.10
CA LYS A 173 -19.25 10.07 7.00
C LYS A 173 -19.54 10.48 5.56
N ARG A 174 -20.66 9.97 5.03
CA ARG A 174 -21.15 10.36 3.71
C ARG A 174 -21.46 11.85 3.67
N GLY A 175 -20.84 12.55 2.72
CA GLY A 175 -20.96 14.00 2.60
C GLY A 175 -20.34 14.79 3.77
N GLY A 176 -19.55 14.16 4.64
CA GLY A 176 -18.86 14.82 5.75
C GLY A 176 -17.57 15.54 5.34
N ALA A 177 -16.88 16.07 6.35
CA ALA A 177 -15.55 16.66 6.25
C ALA A 177 -14.47 15.64 6.67
N LEU A 178 -13.58 15.31 5.74
CA LEU A 178 -12.47 14.38 5.91
C LEU A 178 -11.13 15.12 5.93
N ALA A 179 -10.34 14.90 6.98
CA ALA A 179 -8.93 15.32 7.03
C ALA A 179 -7.99 14.12 6.84
N LEU A 180 -7.07 14.22 5.89
CA LEU A 180 -5.99 13.28 5.63
C LEU A 180 -4.67 13.96 6.04
N LEU A 181 -4.09 13.51 7.16
CA LEU A 181 -2.94 14.16 7.80
C LEU A 181 -1.63 13.44 7.50
N GLY A 182 -0.61 14.19 7.07
CA GLY A 182 0.68 13.62 6.61
C GLY A 182 0.51 12.76 5.35
N ALA A 183 -0.41 13.17 4.47
CA ALA A 183 -1.02 12.33 3.46
C ALA A 183 -0.55 12.64 2.02
N ALA A 184 0.56 13.37 1.84
CA ALA A 184 1.14 13.56 0.49
C ALA A 184 2.14 12.45 0.11
N GLY A 185 2.30 11.43 0.95
CA GLY A 185 3.00 10.18 0.64
C GLY A 185 2.16 9.19 -0.20
N PRO A 186 2.72 8.02 -0.59
CA PRO A 186 2.04 7.07 -1.49
C PRO A 186 0.69 6.59 -0.96
N MET A 187 0.63 6.16 0.31
CA MET A 187 -0.61 5.68 0.93
C MET A 187 -1.65 6.80 1.03
N GLY A 188 -1.20 8.01 1.35
CA GLY A 188 -2.09 9.17 1.39
C GLY A 188 -2.65 9.54 0.01
N LEU A 189 -1.87 9.43 -1.07
CA LEU A 189 -2.38 9.62 -2.45
C LEU A 189 -3.46 8.61 -2.80
N ALA A 190 -3.28 7.34 -2.45
CA ALA A 190 -4.31 6.32 -2.62
C ALA A 190 -5.57 6.64 -1.79
N ALA A 191 -5.41 7.17 -0.57
CA ALA A 191 -6.54 7.64 0.25
C ALA A 191 -7.26 8.85 -0.35
N VAL A 192 -6.54 9.82 -0.91
CA VAL A 192 -7.14 10.95 -1.63
C VAL A 192 -7.92 10.43 -2.83
N GLU A 193 -7.33 9.56 -3.63
CA GLU A 193 -7.99 9.02 -4.82
C GLU A 193 -9.25 8.22 -4.46
N TYR A 194 -9.20 7.41 -3.40
CA TYR A 194 -10.37 6.68 -2.90
C TYR A 194 -11.43 7.61 -2.30
N ALA A 195 -11.05 8.68 -1.60
CA ALA A 195 -12.00 9.69 -1.14
C ALA A 195 -12.69 10.41 -2.31
N LEU A 196 -11.98 10.64 -3.42
CA LEU A 196 -12.52 11.28 -4.62
C LEU A 196 -13.49 10.38 -5.37
N ASN A 197 -13.14 9.11 -5.58
CA ASN A 197 -13.82 8.20 -6.51
C ASN A 197 -14.60 7.06 -5.84
N GLY A 198 -14.40 6.84 -4.55
CA GLY A 198 -15.04 5.81 -3.75
C GLY A 198 -16.49 6.13 -3.38
N PRO A 199 -17.15 5.22 -2.65
CA PRO A 199 -18.59 5.28 -2.46
C PRO A 199 -19.06 6.36 -1.49
N TYR A 200 -18.18 6.88 -0.62
CA TYR A 200 -18.56 7.76 0.50
C TYR A 200 -18.76 9.22 0.11
N GLN A 201 -17.99 9.72 -0.86
CA GLN A 201 -18.09 11.07 -1.41
C GLN A 201 -18.17 12.17 -0.33
N PRO A 202 -17.14 12.35 0.52
CA PRO A 202 -17.08 13.48 1.45
C PRO A 202 -17.19 14.82 0.69
N THR A 203 -17.84 15.80 1.31
CA THR A 203 -18.04 17.15 0.73
C THR A 203 -16.78 18.00 0.85
N LEU A 204 -16.00 17.81 1.91
CA LEU A 204 -14.72 18.47 2.11
C LEU A 204 -13.63 17.43 2.34
N ILE A 205 -12.56 17.50 1.56
CA ILE A 205 -11.36 16.69 1.73
C ILE A 205 -10.20 17.65 1.93
N ILE A 206 -9.54 17.55 3.09
CA ILE A 206 -8.32 18.30 3.37
C ILE A 206 -7.15 17.35 3.45
N VAL A 207 -6.10 17.65 2.69
CA VAL A 207 -4.86 16.89 2.64
C VAL A 207 -3.76 17.77 3.19
N THR A 208 -3.08 17.29 4.22
CA THR A 208 -1.94 18.01 4.80
C THR A 208 -0.66 17.23 4.71
N ASP A 209 0.44 17.95 4.58
CA ASP A 209 1.80 17.44 4.74
C ASP A 209 2.70 18.60 5.22
N ILE A 210 3.94 18.28 5.57
CA ILE A 210 4.98 19.27 5.87
C ILE A 210 5.90 19.52 4.67
N ASP A 211 5.87 18.62 3.68
CA ASP A 211 6.70 18.67 2.48
C ASP A 211 5.89 19.27 1.30
N GLN A 212 6.27 20.49 0.89
CA GLN A 212 5.61 21.18 -0.21
C GLN A 212 5.76 20.45 -1.55
N THR A 213 6.92 19.83 -1.80
CA THR A 213 7.16 19.10 -3.05
C THR A 213 6.23 17.90 -3.17
N ARG A 214 5.93 17.22 -2.06
CA ARG A 214 4.93 16.14 -2.04
C ARG A 214 3.52 16.67 -2.29
N LEU A 215 3.14 17.79 -1.66
CA LEU A 215 1.84 18.42 -1.88
C LEU A 215 1.65 18.89 -3.33
N ASP A 216 2.69 19.44 -3.96
CA ASP A 216 2.65 19.87 -5.36
C ASP A 216 2.50 18.67 -6.29
N ARG A 217 3.19 17.56 -6.01
CA ARG A 217 2.98 16.29 -6.71
C ARG A 217 1.55 15.79 -6.54
N ALA A 218 1.03 15.80 -5.31
CA ALA A 218 -0.34 15.37 -5.03
C ALA A 218 -1.37 16.21 -5.80
N ARG A 219 -1.24 17.55 -5.77
CA ARG A 219 -2.09 18.48 -6.50
C ARG A 219 -1.99 18.28 -8.01
N ARG A 220 -0.81 18.02 -8.57
CA ARG A 220 -0.66 17.75 -10.00
C ARG A 220 -1.36 16.46 -10.44
N LEU A 221 -1.23 15.40 -9.65
CA LEU A 221 -1.79 14.08 -9.96
C LEU A 221 -3.29 13.98 -9.66
N LEU A 222 -3.74 14.67 -8.61
CA LEU A 222 -5.12 14.69 -8.15
C LEU A 222 -5.57 16.16 -7.96
N PRO A 223 -5.78 16.90 -9.06
CA PRO A 223 -6.12 18.32 -9.02
C PRO A 223 -7.46 18.59 -8.33
N PRO A 224 -7.59 19.63 -7.49
CA PRO A 224 -8.87 20.08 -6.95
C PRO A 224 -9.92 20.36 -8.02
N GLU A 225 -9.49 20.73 -9.22
CA GLU A 225 -10.32 20.99 -10.40
C GLU A 225 -11.16 19.77 -10.80
N ARG A 226 -10.77 18.54 -10.41
CA ARG A 226 -11.58 17.33 -10.60
C ARG A 226 -12.93 17.38 -9.89
N LEU A 227 -13.08 18.24 -8.86
CA LEU A 227 -14.30 18.42 -8.10
C LEU A 227 -15.11 19.66 -8.52
N GLU A 228 -14.68 20.42 -9.52
CA GLU A 228 -15.44 21.57 -10.01
C GLU A 228 -16.87 21.18 -10.41
N GLY A 229 -17.85 21.96 -9.96
CA GLY A 229 -19.27 21.71 -10.23
C GLY A 229 -19.89 20.53 -9.47
N THR A 230 -19.13 19.78 -8.68
CA THR A 230 -19.66 18.63 -7.91
C THR A 230 -20.27 19.03 -6.55
N GLY A 231 -20.03 20.26 -6.09
CA GLY A 231 -20.37 20.70 -4.74
C GLY A 231 -19.43 20.16 -3.65
N ARG A 232 -18.37 19.45 -4.03
CA ARG A 232 -17.33 18.93 -3.14
C ARG A 232 -16.05 19.76 -3.30
N GLN A 233 -15.18 19.73 -2.30
CA GLN A 233 -13.94 20.50 -2.26
C GLN A 233 -12.75 19.65 -1.83
N LEU A 234 -11.62 19.85 -2.51
CA LEU A 234 -10.33 19.26 -2.17
C LEU A 234 -9.34 20.39 -1.90
N VAL A 235 -8.68 20.36 -0.73
CA VAL A 235 -7.70 21.39 -0.34
C VAL A 235 -6.40 20.72 0.10
N TYR A 236 -5.29 21.17 -0.47
CA TYR A 236 -3.94 20.77 -0.06
C TYR A 236 -3.30 21.90 0.74
N LEU A 237 -2.85 21.60 1.97
CA LEU A 237 -2.29 22.58 2.89
C LEU A 237 -0.95 22.10 3.46
N ASN A 238 0.05 22.97 3.40
CA ASN A 238 1.30 22.75 4.10
C ASN A 238 1.17 23.25 5.54
N THR A 239 1.47 22.37 6.50
CA THR A 239 1.39 22.68 7.93
C THR A 239 2.74 23.03 8.55
N ALA A 240 3.84 22.91 7.80
CA ALA A 240 5.16 23.33 8.26
C ALA A 240 5.20 24.86 8.46
N GLY A 241 5.59 25.29 9.67
CA GLY A 241 5.70 26.71 10.00
C GLY A 241 4.36 27.46 10.09
N CYS A 242 3.24 26.74 10.16
CA CYS A 242 1.94 27.33 10.48
C CYS A 242 1.84 27.51 12.01
N ASP A 243 1.58 28.75 12.47
CA ASP A 243 1.49 29.07 13.90
C ASP A 243 0.31 28.35 14.58
N ASP A 244 -0.85 28.31 13.92
CA ASP A 244 -2.01 27.54 14.37
C ASP A 244 -2.63 26.72 13.22
N PRO A 245 -2.10 25.51 12.95
CA PRO A 245 -2.64 24.65 11.91
C PRO A 245 -4.04 24.14 12.27
N VAL A 246 -4.43 24.13 13.55
CA VAL A 246 -5.77 23.66 13.95
C VAL A 246 -6.82 24.69 13.52
N ASP A 247 -6.62 25.96 13.85
CA ASP A 247 -7.54 27.02 13.47
C ASP A 247 -7.64 27.17 11.95
N LEU A 248 -6.50 27.07 11.23
CA LEU A 248 -6.47 27.07 9.77
C LEU A 248 -7.37 25.97 9.19
N LEU A 249 -7.18 24.72 9.64
CA LEU A 249 -7.91 23.57 9.12
C LEU A 249 -9.40 23.61 9.49
N ARG A 250 -9.72 23.99 10.74
CA ARG A 250 -11.13 24.16 11.17
C ARG A 250 -11.82 25.29 10.41
N GLY A 251 -11.09 26.33 10.01
CA GLY A 251 -11.62 27.43 9.19
C GLY A 251 -12.21 27.01 7.84
N HIS A 252 -11.84 25.84 7.32
CA HIS A 252 -12.46 25.28 6.11
C HIS A 252 -13.76 24.51 6.38
N THR A 253 -13.98 24.07 7.62
CA THR A 253 -15.20 23.35 7.99
C THR A 253 -16.35 24.35 8.23
N PRO A 254 -17.60 24.00 7.91
CA PRO A 254 -18.74 24.88 8.18
C PRO A 254 -18.78 25.30 9.65
N HIS A 255 -18.77 26.61 9.91
CA HIS A 255 -18.78 27.19 11.27
C HIS A 255 -17.62 26.75 12.18
N GLY A 256 -16.53 26.20 11.64
CA GLY A 256 -15.40 25.75 12.46
C GLY A 256 -15.73 24.53 13.34
N THR A 257 -16.71 23.70 12.94
CA THR A 257 -17.18 22.56 13.74
C THR A 257 -16.16 21.44 13.89
N GLY A 258 -15.12 21.41 13.05
CA GLY A 258 -14.16 20.31 13.00
C GLY A 258 -14.57 19.24 11.98
N PHE A 259 -13.86 18.11 12.01
CA PHE A 259 -13.97 17.06 11.00
C PHE A 259 -14.78 15.86 11.50
N ASP A 260 -15.55 15.24 10.61
CA ASP A 260 -16.25 13.98 10.88
C ASP A 260 -15.24 12.82 10.88
N ASP A 261 -14.28 12.83 9.96
CA ASP A 261 -13.26 11.80 9.84
C ASP A 261 -11.86 12.40 9.78
N ILE A 262 -10.92 11.79 10.49
CA ILE A 262 -9.51 12.18 10.45
C ILE A 262 -8.67 10.93 10.27
N MET A 263 -7.85 10.86 9.22
CA MET A 263 -6.92 9.76 8.99
C MET A 263 -5.48 10.23 9.08
N VAL A 264 -4.66 9.53 9.85
CA VAL A 264 -3.27 9.90 10.14
C VAL A 264 -2.29 8.94 9.47
N PHE A 265 -1.50 9.45 8.51
CA PHE A 265 -0.60 8.68 7.66
C PHE A 265 0.88 8.72 8.08
N ALA A 266 1.19 9.37 9.19
CA ALA A 266 2.51 9.32 9.82
C ALA A 266 2.41 9.04 11.33
N ALA A 267 3.26 8.14 11.84
CA ALA A 267 3.37 7.85 13.27
C ALA A 267 4.09 8.99 14.00
N SER A 268 3.37 10.09 14.23
CA SER A 268 3.89 11.33 14.78
C SER A 268 3.00 11.81 15.92
N ARG A 269 3.57 11.95 17.12
CA ARG A 269 2.86 12.46 18.30
C ARG A 269 2.24 13.85 18.05
N PRO A 270 2.99 14.86 17.53
CA PRO A 270 2.39 16.14 17.18
C PRO A 270 1.22 16.04 16.21
N LEU A 271 1.29 15.13 15.23
CA LEU A 271 0.23 14.95 14.23
C LEU A 271 -1.04 14.33 14.84
N LEU A 272 -0.89 13.37 15.74
CA LEU A 272 -2.00 12.78 16.51
C LEU A 272 -2.64 13.77 17.48
N GLU A 273 -1.84 14.58 18.17
CA GLU A 273 -2.36 15.61 19.09
C GLU A 273 -3.04 16.76 18.33
N MET A 274 -2.57 17.08 17.11
CA MET A 274 -3.29 17.97 16.20
C MET A 274 -4.60 17.34 15.74
N ALA A 275 -4.60 16.06 15.36
CA ALA A 275 -5.81 15.31 14.98
C ALA A 275 -6.86 15.34 16.09
N ASP A 276 -6.44 15.14 17.35
CA ASP A 276 -7.30 15.28 18.53
C ASP A 276 -7.97 16.67 18.60
N ARG A 277 -7.25 17.75 18.33
CA ARG A 277 -7.83 19.11 18.36
C ARG A 277 -8.73 19.44 17.16
N LEU A 278 -8.64 18.68 16.08
CA LEU A 278 -9.41 18.86 14.85
C LEU A 278 -10.79 18.18 14.89
N LYS A 279 -11.03 17.31 15.86
CA LYS A 279 -12.27 16.52 15.98
C LYS A 279 -13.51 17.42 15.95
N GLY A 280 -14.48 17.01 15.14
CA GLY A 280 -15.88 17.41 15.29
C GLY A 280 -16.62 16.48 16.24
N ARG A 281 -17.93 16.68 16.36
CA ARG A 281 -18.80 15.73 17.07
C ARG A 281 -18.89 14.42 16.29
N ASP A 282 -18.86 13.31 17.00
CA ASP A 282 -18.87 11.93 16.49
C ASP A 282 -17.69 11.65 15.55
N CYS A 283 -16.56 12.33 15.78
CA CYS A 283 -15.39 12.19 14.93
C CYS A 283 -14.73 10.82 15.07
N CYS A 284 -14.51 10.16 13.93
CA CYS A 284 -13.69 8.95 13.84
C CYS A 284 -12.25 9.31 13.48
N LEU A 285 -11.33 9.14 14.42
CA LEU A 285 -9.89 9.26 14.18
C LEU A 285 -9.32 7.88 13.81
N ASN A 286 -8.92 7.71 12.56
CA ASN A 286 -8.24 6.50 12.08
C ASN A 286 -6.71 6.67 12.12
N PHE A 287 -6.05 5.88 12.96
CA PHE A 287 -4.59 5.82 13.00
C PHE A 287 -4.07 4.75 12.03
N PHE A 288 -3.80 5.17 10.79
CA PHE A 288 -3.34 4.29 9.72
C PHE A 288 -1.86 3.94 9.82
N ALA A 289 -1.04 4.87 10.32
CA ALA A 289 0.42 4.75 10.33
C ALA A 289 0.95 3.84 11.44
N GLY A 290 1.04 2.54 11.19
CA GLY A 290 1.51 1.57 12.18
C GLY A 290 2.97 1.81 12.65
N PRO A 291 3.20 2.19 13.93
CA PRO A 291 4.54 2.48 14.46
C PRO A 291 5.42 1.23 14.59
N THR A 292 6.72 1.44 14.77
CA THR A 292 7.69 0.39 15.14
C THR A 292 7.89 0.30 16.66
N ASP A 293 7.84 1.44 17.34
CA ASP A 293 7.95 1.55 18.79
C ASP A 293 6.65 1.08 19.47
N LYS A 294 6.77 0.10 20.37
CA LYS A 294 5.66 -0.49 21.13
C LYS A 294 5.15 0.44 22.24
N ASP A 295 5.96 1.42 22.65
CA ASP A 295 5.62 2.40 23.69
C ASP A 295 5.10 3.73 23.11
N PHE A 296 4.97 3.81 21.77
CA PHE A 296 4.45 4.99 21.08
C PHE A 296 3.05 5.35 21.56
N SER A 297 2.89 6.60 21.97
CA SER A 297 1.66 7.15 22.56
C SER A 297 1.46 8.62 22.18
N ALA A 298 0.26 9.16 22.39
CA ALA A 298 -0.07 10.57 22.22
C ALA A 298 -1.18 10.99 23.21
N THR A 299 -1.29 12.28 23.50
CA THR A 299 -2.40 12.80 24.32
C THR A 299 -3.72 12.72 23.54
N PHE A 300 -4.81 12.38 24.22
CA PHE A 300 -6.15 12.32 23.62
C PHE A 300 -7.19 12.86 24.59
N ASN A 301 -8.11 13.70 24.11
CA ASN A 301 -9.10 14.35 24.95
C ASN A 301 -10.30 13.43 25.25
N PHE A 302 -10.31 12.84 26.45
CA PHE A 302 -11.40 11.96 26.90
C PHE A 302 -12.70 12.69 27.25
N TYR A 303 -12.69 14.03 27.37
CA TYR A 303 -13.93 14.79 27.44
C TYR A 303 -14.72 14.62 26.14
N ASP A 304 -14.07 14.78 24.99
CA ASP A 304 -14.71 14.65 23.67
C ASP A 304 -15.16 13.20 23.41
N VAL A 305 -14.43 12.22 23.95
CA VAL A 305 -14.86 10.82 23.90
C VAL A 305 -16.19 10.62 24.59
N HIS A 306 -16.36 11.21 25.77
CA HIS A 306 -17.56 11.03 26.57
C HIS A 306 -18.74 11.90 26.11
N TYR A 307 -18.49 13.16 25.79
CA TYR A 307 -19.54 14.15 25.54
C TYR A 307 -19.78 14.43 24.05
N GLU A 308 -18.77 14.24 23.20
CA GLU A 308 -18.85 14.51 21.78
C GLU A 308 -18.82 13.24 20.92
N SER A 309 -18.86 12.04 21.52
CA SER A 309 -18.79 10.75 20.81
C SER A 309 -17.52 10.53 19.96
N ALA A 310 -16.46 11.30 20.20
CA ALA A 310 -15.21 11.11 19.47
C ALA A 310 -14.57 9.75 19.81
N HIS A 311 -13.95 9.11 18.83
CA HIS A 311 -13.36 7.79 19.02
C HIS A 311 -12.16 7.56 18.10
N VAL A 312 -11.42 6.50 18.38
CA VAL A 312 -10.21 6.12 17.63
C VAL A 312 -10.37 4.69 17.11
N VAL A 313 -10.01 4.50 15.85
CA VAL A 313 -9.86 3.18 15.24
C VAL A 313 -8.44 2.98 14.73
N GLY A 314 -7.98 1.73 14.70
CA GLY A 314 -6.71 1.36 14.10
C GLY A 314 -6.94 0.28 13.05
N THR A 315 -6.26 0.38 11.92
CA THR A 315 -6.33 -0.61 10.84
C THR A 315 -4.95 -1.14 10.47
N SER A 316 -4.91 -2.39 10.02
CA SER A 316 -3.69 -3.04 9.56
C SER A 316 -4.07 -4.13 8.56
N GLY A 317 -3.71 -3.94 7.29
CA GLY A 317 -4.16 -4.79 6.21
C GLY A 317 -5.58 -4.44 5.74
N GLY A 318 -6.14 -5.28 4.88
CA GLY A 318 -7.53 -5.21 4.43
C GLY A 318 -8.15 -6.61 4.37
N ALA A 319 -9.48 -6.67 4.31
CA ALA A 319 -10.20 -7.90 4.07
C ALA A 319 -10.15 -8.28 2.59
N ARG A 320 -10.48 -9.54 2.29
CA ARG A 320 -10.60 -10.03 0.92
C ARG A 320 -11.59 -9.21 0.07
N SER A 321 -12.68 -8.72 0.69
CA SER A 321 -13.64 -7.83 0.03
C SER A 321 -13.03 -6.50 -0.40
N ASP A 322 -12.14 -5.94 0.42
CA ASP A 322 -11.48 -4.66 0.15
C ASP A 322 -10.51 -4.79 -1.03
N MET A 323 -9.85 -5.95 -1.15
CA MET A 323 -8.98 -6.26 -2.28
C MET A 323 -9.75 -6.51 -3.57
N LEU A 324 -10.91 -7.17 -3.50
CA LEU A 324 -11.80 -7.30 -4.66
C LEU A 324 -12.33 -5.95 -5.12
N GLU A 325 -12.67 -5.05 -4.20
CA GLU A 325 -13.06 -3.68 -4.52
C GLU A 325 -11.91 -2.89 -5.16
N ALA A 326 -10.70 -2.99 -4.61
CA ALA A 326 -9.50 -2.38 -5.18
C ALA A 326 -9.28 -2.81 -6.64
N LEU A 327 -9.35 -4.12 -6.91
CA LEU A 327 -9.23 -4.67 -8.26
C LEU A 327 -10.36 -4.19 -9.18
N GLN A 328 -11.60 -4.17 -8.70
CA GLN A 328 -12.76 -3.73 -9.47
C GLN A 328 -12.69 -2.25 -9.82
N LEU A 329 -12.37 -1.38 -8.87
CA LEU A 329 -12.29 0.06 -9.12
C LEU A 329 -11.09 0.42 -10.01
N THR A 330 -9.99 -0.32 -9.88
CA THR A 330 -8.83 -0.19 -10.78
C THR A 330 -9.18 -0.61 -12.20
N SER A 331 -9.87 -1.74 -12.40
CA SER A 331 -10.26 -2.19 -13.74
C SER A 331 -11.29 -1.28 -14.41
N GLN A 332 -12.10 -0.57 -13.62
CA GLN A 332 -13.01 0.47 -14.10
C GLN A 332 -12.33 1.81 -14.40
N GLY A 333 -11.03 1.94 -14.16
CA GLY A 333 -10.28 3.19 -14.32
C GLY A 333 -10.67 4.27 -13.31
N LYS A 334 -11.36 3.91 -12.21
CA LYS A 334 -11.73 4.85 -11.14
C LYS A 334 -10.60 5.12 -10.17
N LEU A 335 -9.71 4.13 -10.00
CA LEU A 335 -8.50 4.25 -9.20
C LEU A 335 -7.28 3.91 -10.08
N ASN A 336 -6.21 4.66 -9.91
CA ASN A 336 -4.93 4.43 -10.55
C ASN A 336 -3.87 4.19 -9.47
N PRO A 337 -3.64 2.94 -9.04
CA PRO A 337 -2.72 2.67 -7.96
C PRO A 337 -1.26 3.02 -8.32
N SER A 338 -0.93 3.17 -9.61
CA SER A 338 0.40 3.56 -10.06
C SER A 338 0.82 4.96 -9.60
N LEU A 339 -0.12 5.81 -9.15
CA LEU A 339 0.16 7.10 -8.50
C LEU A 339 1.10 6.96 -7.28
N MET A 340 1.10 5.80 -6.63
CA MET A 340 1.96 5.48 -5.49
C MET A 340 3.42 5.24 -5.90
N ILE A 341 3.67 4.76 -7.12
CA ILE A 341 4.98 4.35 -7.60
C ILE A 341 5.90 5.57 -7.70
N THR A 342 7.08 5.43 -7.14
CA THR A 342 8.13 6.45 -7.21
C THR A 342 9.46 5.88 -7.69
N HIS A 343 9.65 4.57 -7.54
CA HIS A 343 10.87 3.87 -7.92
C HIS A 343 10.54 2.53 -8.57
N VAL A 344 11.35 2.13 -9.54
CA VAL A 344 11.28 0.84 -10.22
C VAL A 344 12.65 0.18 -10.20
N GLY A 345 12.70 -1.15 -10.05
CA GLY A 345 13.94 -1.92 -9.97
C GLY A 345 13.76 -3.38 -10.39
N GLY A 346 14.88 -4.09 -10.54
CA GLY A 346 14.92 -5.54 -10.70
C GLY A 346 14.99 -6.27 -9.36
N LEU A 347 14.91 -7.59 -9.38
CA LEU A 347 15.01 -8.42 -8.17
C LEU A 347 16.32 -8.18 -7.40
N ASP A 348 17.39 -7.90 -8.14
CA ASP A 348 18.74 -7.62 -7.63
C ASP A 348 18.83 -6.35 -6.78
N ALA A 349 17.90 -5.42 -6.95
CA ALA A 349 17.86 -4.19 -6.17
C ALA A 349 17.19 -4.34 -4.80
N VAL A 350 16.43 -5.42 -4.56
CA VAL A 350 15.65 -5.60 -3.33
C VAL A 350 16.53 -5.65 -2.07
N PRO A 351 17.64 -6.42 -1.98
CA PRO A 351 18.47 -6.45 -0.76
C PRO A 351 19.03 -5.08 -0.39
N HIS A 352 19.62 -4.37 -1.36
CA HIS A 352 20.13 -3.00 -1.15
C HIS A 352 19.00 -2.05 -0.74
N THR A 353 17.80 -2.21 -1.30
CA THR A 353 16.66 -1.38 -0.93
C THR A 353 16.19 -1.62 0.50
N LEU A 354 16.27 -2.85 1.01
CA LEU A 354 15.94 -3.15 2.41
C LEU A 354 16.99 -2.58 3.37
N GLU A 355 18.26 -2.74 3.03
CA GLU A 355 19.39 -2.20 3.81
C GLU A 355 19.32 -0.68 3.93
N HIS A 356 19.04 0.01 2.83
CA HIS A 356 19.00 1.48 2.76
C HIS A 356 17.57 2.06 2.77
N TYR A 357 16.57 1.31 3.24
CA TYR A 357 15.15 1.66 3.07
C TYR A 357 14.80 3.06 3.58
N GLN A 358 15.37 3.44 4.73
CA GLN A 358 15.12 4.74 5.37
C GLN A 358 15.87 5.90 4.70
N GLU A 359 16.95 5.60 3.97
CA GLU A 359 17.80 6.58 3.27
C GLU A 359 17.26 6.88 1.87
N ILE A 360 16.59 5.91 1.25
CA ILE A 360 16.02 6.05 -0.09
C ILE A 360 14.71 6.87 -0.01
N PRO A 361 14.67 8.08 -0.58
CA PRO A 361 13.50 8.93 -0.52
C PRO A 361 12.33 8.37 -1.35
N GLY A 362 11.19 9.05 -1.31
CA GLY A 362 10.02 8.68 -2.10
C GLY A 362 9.16 7.59 -1.47
N GLY A 363 8.13 7.19 -2.22
CA GLY A 363 7.03 6.35 -1.76
C GLY A 363 7.21 4.88 -2.12
N LYS A 364 6.32 4.38 -2.98
CA LYS A 364 6.26 2.96 -3.34
C LYS A 364 7.40 2.59 -4.29
N LYS A 365 8.04 1.47 -3.99
CA LYS A 365 9.17 0.88 -4.70
C LYS A 365 8.67 -0.41 -5.35
N LEU A 366 8.65 -0.44 -6.67
CA LEU A 366 8.15 -1.55 -7.49
C LEU A 366 9.33 -2.35 -8.04
N PHE A 367 9.22 -3.66 -8.02
CA PHE A 367 10.23 -4.60 -8.45
C PHE A 367 9.66 -5.57 -9.48
N TYR A 368 10.44 -5.79 -10.53
CA TYR A 368 10.15 -6.79 -11.55
C TYR A 368 11.12 -7.97 -11.40
N PRO A 369 10.67 -9.14 -10.92
CA PRO A 369 11.57 -10.26 -10.63
C PRO A 369 12.38 -10.76 -11.83
N TRP A 370 11.88 -10.48 -13.04
CA TRP A 370 12.45 -10.89 -14.31
C TRP A 370 13.35 -9.84 -14.96
N ALA A 371 13.52 -8.68 -14.33
CA ALA A 371 14.44 -7.64 -14.79
C ALA A 371 15.70 -7.60 -13.91
N THR A 372 16.80 -7.17 -14.50
CA THR A 372 18.08 -6.88 -13.87
C THR A 372 18.36 -5.40 -14.01
N MET A 373 18.04 -4.62 -12.97
CA MET A 373 18.29 -3.18 -12.95
C MET A 373 18.37 -2.67 -11.51
N PRO A 374 19.21 -1.66 -11.23
CA PRO A 374 19.21 -1.00 -9.94
C PRO A 374 17.85 -0.36 -9.67
N LEU A 375 17.55 -0.06 -8.41
CA LEU A 375 16.40 0.75 -8.07
C LEU A 375 16.62 2.18 -8.60
N VAL A 376 15.72 2.65 -9.46
CA VAL A 376 15.78 3.98 -10.07
C VAL A 376 14.50 4.74 -9.73
N ALA A 377 14.65 5.98 -9.25
CA ALA A 377 13.53 6.89 -9.09
C ALA A 377 12.97 7.27 -10.47
N LEU A 378 11.65 7.35 -10.62
CA LEU A 378 11.02 7.74 -11.90
C LEU A 378 11.53 9.11 -12.38
N ALA A 379 11.74 10.04 -11.44
CA ALA A 379 12.28 11.37 -11.72
C ALA A 379 13.74 11.36 -12.23
N ASP A 380 14.48 10.28 -11.97
CA ASP A 380 15.89 10.14 -12.36
C ASP A 380 16.08 9.33 -13.65
N LEU A 381 15.03 8.78 -14.25
CA LEU A 381 15.13 8.00 -15.49
C LEU A 381 15.83 8.81 -16.59
N ARG A 382 15.43 10.08 -16.75
CA ARG A 382 16.01 10.98 -17.75
C ARG A 382 17.51 11.23 -17.52
N THR A 383 17.93 11.41 -16.28
CA THR A 383 19.34 11.69 -15.95
C THR A 383 20.20 10.42 -16.11
N LYS A 384 19.61 9.24 -15.88
CA LYS A 384 20.24 7.93 -16.08
C LYS A 384 20.44 7.56 -17.56
N ALA A 385 19.77 8.24 -18.49
CA ALA A 385 19.91 8.01 -19.94
C ALA A 385 21.34 8.12 -20.47
N ALA A 386 22.21 8.90 -19.80
CA ALA A 386 23.62 9.02 -20.16
C ALA A 386 24.42 7.73 -19.88
N GLN A 387 23.95 6.88 -18.97
CA GLN A 387 24.57 5.62 -18.59
C GLN A 387 24.03 4.47 -19.43
N ASP A 388 22.74 4.51 -19.75
CA ASP A 388 22.05 3.49 -20.53
C ASP A 388 20.84 4.10 -21.26
N ARG A 389 20.82 3.94 -22.60
CA ARG A 389 19.80 4.54 -23.46
C ARG A 389 18.40 3.99 -23.21
N ARG A 390 18.27 2.79 -22.63
CA ARG A 390 16.96 2.22 -22.26
C ARG A 390 16.22 3.12 -21.27
N TYR A 391 16.94 3.83 -20.40
CA TYR A 391 16.32 4.80 -19.47
C TYR A 391 15.75 6.03 -20.16
N ALA A 392 16.27 6.43 -21.34
CA ALA A 392 15.67 7.53 -22.10
C ALA A 392 14.27 7.16 -22.58
N THR A 393 14.09 5.95 -23.11
CA THR A 393 12.78 5.48 -23.56
C THR A 393 11.80 5.33 -22.40
N LEU A 394 12.24 4.77 -21.27
CA LEU A 394 11.41 4.75 -20.05
C LEU A 394 11.02 6.16 -19.58
N ALA A 395 11.95 7.11 -19.61
CA ALA A 395 11.66 8.50 -19.27
C ALA A 395 10.65 9.13 -20.24
N ASP A 396 10.76 8.89 -21.55
CA ASP A 396 9.79 9.38 -22.53
C ASP A 396 8.38 8.85 -22.26
N ILE A 397 8.25 7.55 -21.97
CA ILE A 397 6.97 6.93 -21.65
C ILE A 397 6.39 7.52 -20.35
N VAL A 398 7.20 7.62 -19.29
CA VAL A 398 6.77 8.13 -17.99
C VAL A 398 6.43 9.62 -18.03
N ASP A 399 7.20 10.44 -18.74
CA ASP A 399 6.94 11.87 -18.92
C ASP A 399 5.63 12.11 -19.71
N ALA A 400 5.33 11.26 -20.70
CA ALA A 400 4.07 11.29 -21.44
C ALA A 400 2.85 10.89 -20.58
N ASN A 401 3.07 10.30 -19.40
CA ASN A 401 2.05 9.85 -18.46
C ASN A 401 2.15 10.60 -17.11
N ASP A 402 2.43 11.91 -17.13
CA ASP A 402 2.48 12.80 -15.96
C ASP A 402 3.49 12.40 -14.85
N GLY A 403 4.52 11.65 -15.23
CA GLY A 403 5.51 11.10 -14.30
C GLY A 403 5.03 9.84 -13.57
N ILE A 404 4.01 9.16 -14.10
CA ILE A 404 3.42 7.94 -13.55
C ILE A 404 3.94 6.73 -14.33
N TRP A 405 4.28 5.66 -13.61
CA TRP A 405 4.60 4.37 -14.24
C TRP A 405 3.33 3.76 -14.85
N CYS A 406 3.43 3.21 -16.05
CA CYS A 406 2.28 2.69 -16.80
C CYS A 406 2.59 1.36 -17.47
N GLU A 407 1.56 0.76 -18.08
CA GLU A 407 1.66 -0.53 -18.76
C GLU A 407 2.70 -0.53 -19.89
N GLU A 408 2.77 0.53 -20.69
CA GLU A 408 3.78 0.66 -21.75
C GLU A 408 5.21 0.62 -21.18
N ALA A 409 5.43 1.27 -20.04
CA ALA A 409 6.73 1.27 -19.37
C ALA A 409 7.06 -0.12 -18.78
N GLU A 410 6.07 -0.83 -18.24
CA GLU A 410 6.20 -2.21 -17.77
C GLU A 410 6.59 -3.16 -18.92
N VAL A 411 5.87 -3.12 -20.03
CA VAL A 411 6.16 -3.96 -21.20
C VAL A 411 7.57 -3.67 -21.72
N PHE A 412 7.92 -2.39 -21.90
CA PHE A 412 9.25 -2.00 -22.34
C PHE A 412 10.34 -2.50 -21.38
N LEU A 413 10.13 -2.35 -20.07
CA LEU A 413 11.08 -2.80 -19.06
C LEU A 413 11.32 -4.32 -19.18
N LEU A 414 10.25 -5.12 -19.23
CA LEU A 414 10.36 -6.58 -19.28
C LEU A 414 11.04 -7.06 -20.56
N GLU A 415 10.80 -6.40 -21.70
CA GLU A 415 11.44 -6.74 -22.98
C GLU A 415 12.91 -6.36 -23.05
N ASN A 416 13.34 -5.32 -22.31
CA ASN A 416 14.65 -4.70 -22.51
C ASN A 416 15.60 -4.80 -21.34
N PHE A 417 15.15 -5.16 -20.13
CA PHE A 417 15.98 -5.24 -18.91
C PHE A 417 16.14 -6.66 -18.34
N SER A 418 15.72 -7.69 -19.07
CA SER A 418 15.85 -9.10 -18.65
C SER A 418 17.29 -9.59 -18.54
#